data_AF-A0A066YTN5-F1
#
_entry.id   AF-A0A066YTN5-F1
#
_cell.length_a   1.000
_cell.length_b   1.000
_cell.length_c   1.000
_cell.angle_alpha   90.00
_cell.angle_beta   90.00
_cell.angle_gamma   90.00
#
_symmetry.space_group_name_H-M   'P 1'
#
loop_
_entity.id
_entity.type
_entity.pdbx_description
1 polymer ?
#
loop_
_entity_poly.entity_id
_entity_poly.type
_entity_poly.pdbx_seq_one_letter_code
_entity_poly.pdbx_strand_id
1 'polypeptide(L)'
;MSTGPELRFGRAEALAMLARYGDRSPDQVDDQIGSLELTWLIAEAEQAYGVQLDLDDDRLDAIRTVDDAVAALGAQLAAAARPDASALDGTALEGTALDGTALDGAALDGDRVDAGAAAP
;
A
#
# COMPACT_ATOMS: atom_id res chain seq x y z
N MET A 1 -5.88 -12.47 33.33
CA MET A 1 -6.13 -13.30 32.13
C MET A 1 -5.09 -12.90 31.12
N SER A 2 -4.12 -13.77 30.89
CA SER A 2 -2.93 -13.48 30.08
C SER A 2 -3.26 -13.67 28.60
N THR A 3 -3.43 -12.59 27.86
CA THR A 3 -3.41 -12.63 26.39
C THR A 3 -2.00 -12.25 25.97
N GLY A 4 -1.09 -13.25 25.91
CA GLY A 4 0.17 -13.07 25.19
C GLY A 4 -0.15 -12.83 23.70
N PRO A 5 0.64 -12.03 22.98
CA PRO A 5 0.31 -11.61 21.63
C PRO A 5 0.42 -12.81 20.67
N GLU A 6 -0.71 -13.47 20.43
CA GLU A 6 -0.89 -14.30 19.25
C GLU A 6 -0.90 -13.37 18.03
N LEU A 7 0.28 -13.07 17.49
CA LEU A 7 0.46 -12.38 16.20
C LEU A 7 0.00 -13.31 15.07
N ARG A 8 -1.28 -13.69 15.07
CA ARG A 8 -1.88 -14.60 14.10
C ARG A 8 -3.16 -13.97 13.61
N PHE A 9 -3.10 -13.40 12.41
CA PHE A 9 -4.29 -12.94 11.71
C PHE A 9 -5.27 -14.11 11.54
N GLY A 10 -6.45 -14.01 12.16
CA GLY A 10 -7.45 -15.08 12.20
C GLY A 10 -8.86 -14.56 11.87
N ARG A 11 -9.81 -15.48 11.65
CA ARG A 11 -11.18 -15.15 11.22
C ARG A 11 -11.89 -14.16 12.14
N ALA A 12 -11.79 -14.34 13.45
CA ALA A 12 -12.40 -13.42 14.42
C ALA A 12 -11.82 -12.00 14.30
N GLU A 13 -10.54 -11.87 13.99
CA GLU A 13 -9.88 -10.59 13.81
C GLU A 13 -10.26 -9.94 12.48
N ALA A 14 -10.27 -10.71 11.39
CA ALA A 14 -10.75 -10.25 10.09
C ALA A 14 -12.21 -9.74 10.17
N LEU A 15 -13.09 -10.45 10.88
CA LEU A 15 -14.47 -10.01 11.12
C LEU A 15 -14.52 -8.74 11.97
N ALA A 16 -13.71 -8.63 13.01
CA ALA A 16 -13.65 -7.43 13.85
C ALA A 16 -13.16 -6.20 13.07
N MET A 17 -12.22 -6.39 12.14
CA MET A 17 -11.79 -5.34 11.23
C MET A 17 -12.92 -4.97 10.26
N LEU A 18 -13.47 -5.93 9.51
CA LEU A 18 -14.58 -5.68 8.57
C LEU A 18 -15.84 -5.08 9.22
N ALA A 19 -16.06 -5.36 10.49
CA ALA A 19 -17.11 -4.75 11.30
C ALA A 19 -16.92 -3.23 11.44
N ARG A 20 -15.68 -2.77 11.64
CA ARG A 20 -15.33 -1.34 11.73
C ARG A 20 -15.57 -0.60 10.42
N TYR A 21 -15.26 -1.25 9.29
CA TYR A 21 -15.52 -0.67 7.97
C TYR A 21 -17.01 -0.31 7.77
N GLY A 22 -17.89 -1.22 8.18
CA GLY A 22 -19.34 -1.06 8.03
C GLY A 22 -20.06 -0.42 9.22
N ASP A 23 -19.34 0.06 10.24
CA ASP A 23 -19.90 0.51 11.54
C ASP A 23 -20.96 -0.47 12.10
N ARG A 24 -20.67 -1.77 11.99
CA ARG A 24 -21.60 -2.87 12.30
C ARG A 24 -21.00 -3.83 13.33
N SER A 25 -21.82 -4.71 13.90
CA SER A 25 -21.30 -5.79 14.74
C SER A 25 -20.61 -6.88 13.90
N PRO A 26 -19.60 -7.59 14.43
CA PRO A 26 -18.92 -8.67 13.71
C PRO A 26 -19.85 -9.81 13.32
N ASP A 27 -20.91 -10.07 14.09
CA ASP A 27 -21.94 -11.06 13.75
C ASP A 27 -22.83 -10.66 12.55
N GLN A 28 -22.75 -9.40 12.10
CA GLN A 28 -23.49 -8.86 10.97
C GLN A 28 -22.64 -8.75 9.69
N VAL A 29 -21.35 -9.09 9.78
CA VAL A 29 -20.46 -9.14 8.62
C VAL A 29 -20.80 -10.39 7.82
N ASP A 30 -21.02 -10.22 6.52
CA ASP A 30 -21.25 -11.33 5.61
C ASP A 30 -19.97 -12.16 5.43
N ASP A 31 -20.11 -13.44 5.10
CA ASP A 31 -18.95 -14.29 4.81
C ASP A 31 -18.31 -13.95 3.48
N GLN A 32 -19.08 -13.42 2.53
CA GLN A 32 -18.59 -12.96 1.24
C GLN A 32 -17.96 -11.57 1.38
N ILE A 33 -16.78 -11.39 0.78
CA ILE A 33 -16.04 -10.13 0.77
C ILE A 33 -16.16 -9.48 -0.61
N GLY A 34 -16.64 -8.23 -0.64
CA GLY A 34 -16.56 -7.38 -1.82
C GLY A 34 -15.17 -6.79 -2.04
N SER A 35 -14.86 -6.34 -3.26
CA SER A 35 -13.55 -5.75 -3.59
C SER A 35 -13.17 -4.55 -2.71
N LEU A 36 -14.14 -3.69 -2.39
CA LEU A 36 -13.92 -2.53 -1.52
C LEU A 36 -13.62 -2.92 -0.07
N GLU A 37 -14.32 -3.93 0.44
CA GLU A 37 -14.09 -4.52 1.76
C GLU A 37 -12.73 -5.19 1.82
N LEU A 38 -12.33 -5.89 0.75
CA LEU A 38 -11.00 -6.50 0.62
C LEU A 38 -9.91 -5.44 0.63
N THR A 39 -10.02 -4.39 -0.20
CA THR A 39 -9.04 -3.30 -0.25
C THR A 39 -8.91 -2.62 1.11
N TRP A 40 -10.03 -2.35 1.77
CA TRP A 40 -10.01 -1.75 3.10
C TRP A 40 -9.39 -2.68 4.14
N LEU A 41 -9.70 -3.98 4.11
CA LEU A 41 -9.17 -4.97 5.04
C LEU A 41 -7.65 -5.12 4.90
N ILE A 42 -7.14 -5.11 3.67
CA ILE A 42 -5.70 -5.13 3.39
C ILE A 42 -5.03 -3.90 4.01
N ALA A 43 -5.55 -2.70 3.73
CA ALA A 43 -5.00 -1.45 4.26
C ALA A 43 -5.05 -1.40 5.80
N GLU A 44 -6.14 -1.83 6.42
CA GLU A 44 -6.24 -1.88 7.89
C GLU A 44 -5.27 -2.91 8.49
N ALA A 45 -5.07 -4.06 7.83
CA ALA A 45 -4.09 -5.06 8.27
C ALA A 45 -2.65 -4.55 8.18
N GLU A 46 -2.28 -3.89 7.08
CA GLU A 46 -0.97 -3.24 6.93
C GLU A 46 -0.72 -2.23 8.04
N GLN A 47 -1.70 -1.38 8.32
CA GLN A 47 -1.61 -0.35 9.36
C GLN A 47 -1.55 -0.94 10.78
N ALA A 48 -2.32 -2.00 11.05
CA ALA A 48 -2.37 -2.65 12.36
C ALA A 48 -1.08 -3.43 12.67
N TYR A 49 -0.49 -4.06 11.66
CA TYR A 49 0.71 -4.89 11.81
C TYR A 49 2.01 -4.14 11.44
N GLY A 50 1.92 -2.94 10.86
CA GLY A 50 3.07 -2.14 10.46
C GLY A 50 3.90 -2.77 9.34
N VAL A 51 3.26 -3.52 8.45
CA VAL A 51 3.89 -4.21 7.30
C VAL A 51 3.25 -3.75 6.00
N GLN A 52 3.91 -4.05 4.87
CA GLN A 52 3.29 -3.96 3.55
C GLN A 52 3.00 -5.38 3.05
N LEU A 53 1.76 -5.63 2.62
CA LEU A 53 1.32 -6.93 2.14
C LEU A 53 1.42 -6.95 0.62
N ASP A 54 2.29 -7.81 0.10
CA ASP A 54 2.45 -8.01 -1.34
C ASP A 54 1.54 -9.16 -1.79
N LEU A 55 0.43 -8.81 -2.43
CA LEU A 55 -0.57 -9.75 -2.96
C LEU A 55 -0.73 -9.49 -4.45
N ASP A 56 -0.31 -10.43 -5.29
CA ASP A 56 -0.52 -10.36 -6.74
C ASP A 56 -2.01 -10.41 -7.12
N ASP A 57 -2.33 -9.97 -8.35
CA ASP A 57 -3.69 -9.92 -8.88
C ASP A 57 -4.40 -11.28 -8.82
N ASP A 58 -3.70 -12.39 -9.11
CA ASP A 58 -4.26 -13.74 -9.00
C ASP A 58 -4.68 -14.07 -7.56
N ARG A 59 -3.90 -13.61 -6.57
CA ARG A 59 -4.20 -13.82 -5.16
C ARG A 59 -5.36 -12.94 -4.71
N LEU A 60 -5.42 -11.70 -5.17
CA LEU A 60 -6.52 -10.79 -4.92
C LEU A 60 -7.84 -11.31 -5.52
N ASP A 61 -7.81 -11.84 -6.74
CA ASP A 61 -9.02 -12.35 -7.39
C ASP A 61 -9.54 -13.65 -6.76
N ALA A 62 -8.65 -14.45 -6.16
CA ALA A 62 -9.01 -15.66 -5.42
C ALA A 62 -9.73 -15.36 -4.09
N ILE A 63 -9.63 -14.15 -3.55
CA ILE A 63 -10.25 -13.79 -2.27
C ILE A 63 -11.71 -13.41 -2.49
N ARG A 64 -12.62 -14.33 -2.14
CA ARG A 64 -14.08 -14.11 -2.24
C ARG A 64 -14.78 -14.21 -0.88
N THR A 65 -14.13 -14.81 0.11
CA THR A 65 -14.68 -15.03 1.45
C THR A 65 -13.74 -14.51 2.55
N VAL A 66 -14.27 -14.39 3.76
CA VAL A 66 -13.48 -14.06 4.95
C VAL A 66 -12.38 -15.09 5.19
N ASP A 67 -12.67 -16.38 4.99
CA ASP A 67 -11.67 -17.44 5.16
C ASP A 67 -10.55 -17.37 4.11
N ASP A 68 -10.86 -16.99 2.86
CA ASP A 68 -9.83 -16.75 1.84
C ASP A 68 -8.91 -15.58 2.21
N ALA A 69 -9.50 -14.49 2.72
CA ALA A 69 -8.75 -13.33 3.18
C ALA A 69 -7.84 -13.69 4.37
N VAL A 70 -8.35 -14.45 5.35
CA VAL A 70 -7.56 -14.96 6.48
C VAL A 70 -6.39 -15.80 6.00
N ALA A 71 -6.63 -16.72 5.06
CA ALA A 71 -5.58 -17.56 4.52
C ALA A 71 -4.52 -16.74 3.76
N ALA A 72 -4.93 -15.74 2.97
CA ALA A 72 -4.03 -14.89 2.18
C ALA A 72 -3.20 -13.94 3.05
N LEU A 73 -3.85 -13.13 3.87
CA LEU A 73 -3.18 -12.14 4.71
C LEU A 73 -2.36 -12.81 5.80
N GLY A 74 -2.85 -13.91 6.38
CA GLY A 74 -2.12 -14.69 7.37
C GLY A 74 -0.82 -15.30 6.81
N ALA A 75 -0.83 -15.77 5.57
CA ALA A 75 0.38 -16.28 4.91
C ALA A 75 1.43 -15.18 4.70
N GLN A 76 1.01 -13.99 4.24
CA GLN A 76 1.88 -12.84 4.04
C GLN A 76 2.45 -12.30 5.36
N LEU A 77 1.61 -12.16 6.38
CA LEU A 77 2.05 -11.73 7.72
C LEU A 77 3.04 -12.71 8.35
N ALA A 78 2.82 -14.02 8.16
CA ALA A 78 3.76 -15.05 8.61
C ALA A 78 5.07 -15.10 7.79
N ALA A 79 5.04 -14.68 6.53
CA ALA A 79 6.24 -14.48 5.72
C ALA A 79 7.03 -13.26 6.20
N ALA A 80 6.36 -12.13 6.42
CA ALA A 80 6.97 -10.89 6.92
C ALA A 80 7.59 -11.04 8.33
N ALA A 81 6.94 -11.82 9.20
CA ALA A 81 7.46 -12.12 10.54
C ALA A 81 8.71 -13.02 10.55
N ARG A 82 9.06 -13.64 9.41
CA ARG A 82 10.30 -14.39 9.23
C ARG A 82 11.30 -13.50 8.47
N PRO A 83 12.21 -12.78 9.17
CA PRO A 83 13.11 -11.82 8.54
C PRO A 83 14.21 -12.44 7.65
N ASP A 84 14.12 -13.72 7.26
CA ASP A 84 15.19 -14.47 6.56
C ASP A 84 14.78 -15.07 5.21
N ALA A 85 13.53 -14.87 4.72
CA ALA A 85 13.08 -15.50 3.46
C ALA A 85 12.54 -14.56 2.37
N SER A 86 12.18 -13.31 2.68
CA SER A 86 11.55 -12.38 1.72
C SER A 86 12.52 -11.39 1.05
N ALA A 87 13.84 -11.55 1.20
CA ALA A 87 14.79 -10.73 0.44
C ALA A 87 14.79 -11.04 -1.07
N LEU A 88 14.06 -12.07 -1.53
CA LEU A 88 14.16 -12.61 -2.90
C LEU A 88 12.80 -12.99 -3.54
N ASP A 89 11.74 -12.21 -3.35
CA ASP A 89 10.61 -12.26 -4.30
C ASP A 89 10.06 -10.83 -4.47
N GLY A 90 9.86 -10.43 -5.74
CA GLY A 90 9.98 -9.07 -6.29
C GLY A 90 9.23 -7.96 -5.55
N THR A 91 9.77 -6.74 -5.39
CA THR A 91 9.82 -5.70 -6.44
C THR A 91 10.83 -4.60 -6.04
N ALA A 92 12.11 -4.92 -5.97
CA ALA A 92 13.15 -3.89 -6.07
C ALA A 92 13.34 -3.47 -7.55
N LEU A 93 12.28 -3.07 -8.26
CA LEU A 93 12.37 -2.52 -9.61
C LEU A 93 11.30 -1.44 -9.84
N GLU A 94 11.80 -0.23 -10.13
CA GLU A 94 11.16 0.93 -10.75
C GLU A 94 10.19 1.82 -9.95
N GLY A 95 10.80 2.56 -9.02
CA GLY A 95 10.36 3.90 -8.60
C GLY A 95 11.44 4.98 -8.68
N THR A 96 12.57 4.73 -9.36
CA THR A 96 13.67 5.71 -9.54
C THR A 96 13.70 6.26 -10.96
N ALA A 97 12.63 6.92 -11.40
CA ALA A 97 12.67 7.75 -12.60
C ALA A 97 11.53 8.76 -12.61
N LEU A 98 11.63 9.79 -11.77
CA LEU A 98 11.38 11.16 -12.20
C LEU A 98 12.40 12.04 -11.46
N ASP A 99 13.67 11.87 -11.82
CA ASP A 99 14.67 12.90 -11.64
C ASP A 99 14.26 14.07 -12.54
N GLY A 100 13.38 14.94 -12.01
CA GLY A 100 12.98 16.19 -12.64
C GLY A 100 14.05 17.26 -12.48
N THR A 101 15.33 16.90 -12.65
CA THR A 101 16.40 17.89 -12.76
C THR A 101 16.57 18.30 -14.22
N ALA A 102 16.75 19.61 -14.40
CA ALA A 102 16.99 20.32 -15.66
C ALA A 102 15.78 20.62 -16.56
N LEU A 103 14.97 21.61 -16.14
CA LEU A 103 14.78 22.76 -17.02
C LEU A 103 15.53 23.94 -16.42
N ASP A 104 16.80 24.03 -16.81
CA ASP A 104 17.63 25.22 -16.68
C ASP A 104 16.93 26.35 -17.46
N GLY A 105 16.12 27.12 -16.75
CA GLY A 105 15.57 28.36 -17.24
C GLY A 105 16.71 29.37 -17.30
N ALA A 106 17.50 29.29 -18.38
CA ALA A 106 18.54 30.25 -18.71
C ALA A 106 18.03 31.67 -18.45
N ALA A 107 18.73 32.36 -17.55
CA ALA A 107 18.56 33.78 -17.33
C ALA A 107 18.58 34.48 -18.69
N LEU A 108 17.46 35.10 -19.06
CA LEU A 108 17.39 36.00 -20.20
C LEU A 108 18.20 37.23 -19.82
N ASP A 109 19.49 37.16 -20.13
CA ASP A 109 20.43 38.27 -20.04
C ASP A 109 19.86 39.43 -20.87
N GLY A 110 19.64 40.55 -20.19
CA GLY A 110 19.01 41.73 -20.75
C GLY A 110 20.00 42.50 -21.61
N ASP A 111 20.40 41.93 -22.74
CA ASP A 111 21.08 42.71 -23.79
C ASP A 111 20.03 43.53 -24.55
N ARG A 112 19.66 44.68 -23.98
CA ARG A 112 19.04 45.76 -24.75
C ARG A 112 20.15 46.68 -25.24
N VAL A 113 20.78 46.23 -26.32
CA VAL A 113 21.28 47.00 -27.47
C VAL A 113 21.40 48.52 -27.28
N ASP A 114 22.66 48.96 -27.13
CA ASP A 114 23.11 50.30 -27.46
C ASP A 114 22.77 50.65 -28.93
N ALA A 115 21.76 51.47 -29.13
CA ALA A 115 21.55 52.18 -30.39
C ALA A 115 22.27 53.53 -30.33
N GLY A 116 23.54 53.53 -30.73
CA GLY A 116 24.26 54.73 -31.11
C GLY A 116 23.94 55.18 -32.54
N ALA A 117 24.21 56.46 -32.80
CA ALA A 117 24.15 57.23 -34.06
C ALA A 117 22.79 57.93 -34.34
N ALA A 118 22.71 59.22 -34.67
CA ALA A 118 23.71 60.16 -35.20
C ALA A 118 23.33 61.63 -34.91
N ALA A 119 24.35 62.49 -34.94
CA ALA A 119 24.33 63.97 -34.95
C ALA A 119 23.67 64.55 -36.24
N PRO A 120 23.63 65.86 -36.55
CA PRO A 120 24.52 66.98 -36.17
C PRO A 120 24.01 67.92 -35.06
#